data_AF-A0AAD9QQL5-F1
#
_entry.id   AF-A0AAD9QQL5-F1
#
_cell.length_a   1.000
_cell.length_b   1.000
_cell.length_c   1.000
_cell.angle_alpha   90.00
_cell.angle_beta   90.00
_cell.angle_gamma   90.00
#
_symmetry.space_group_name_H-M   'P 1'
#
loop_
_entity.id
_entity.type
_entity.pdbx_description
1 polymer ?
#
loop_
_entity_poly.entity_id
_entity_poly.type
_entity_poly.pdbx_seq_one_letter_code
_entity_poly.pdbx_strand_id
1 'polypeptide(L)'
;MGGVWERVIRSVRKVIRCLTKEQLVSGEALRTLMTETECILNGRPLTPSSDSPGDLEALTPNQLLLFQPNNTMPPGIFSKDDMYCRRRWRQIQYL
;
A
#
# COMPACT_ATOMS: atom_id res chain seq x y z
N MET A 1 23.50 10.70 -9.64
CA MET A 1 22.51 11.19 -8.66
C MET A 1 21.10 10.61 -8.92
N GLY A 2 20.95 9.28 -9.11
CA GLY A 2 19.65 8.64 -9.40
C GLY A 2 19.24 7.50 -8.46
N GLY A 3 20.15 7.03 -7.59
CA GLY A 3 19.97 5.78 -6.85
C GLY A 3 18.81 5.77 -5.84
N VAL A 4 18.43 6.93 -5.28
CA VAL A 4 17.27 7.01 -4.38
C VAL A 4 15.97 6.78 -5.16
N TRP A 5 15.81 7.45 -6.30
CA TRP A 5 14.66 7.28 -7.19
C TRP A 5 14.56 5.84 -7.71
N GLU A 6 15.68 5.27 -8.14
CA GLU A 6 15.72 3.87 -8.60
C GLU A 6 15.32 2.87 -7.51
N ARG A 7 15.70 3.13 -6.25
CA ARG A 7 15.30 2.30 -5.11
C ARG A 7 13.79 2.39 -4.87
N VAL A 8 13.20 3.58 -4.93
CA VAL A 8 11.76 3.78 -4.80
C VAL A 8 11.01 3.09 -5.95
N ILE A 9 11.46 3.27 -7.19
CA ILE A 9 10.87 2.60 -8.37
C ILE A 9 10.90 1.08 -8.21
N ARG A 10 11.99 0.52 -7.68
CA ARG A 10 12.11 -0.92 -7.40
C ARG A 10 11.07 -1.36 -6.36
N SER A 11 10.88 -0.59 -5.29
CA SER A 11 9.88 -0.89 -4.25
C SER A 11 8.45 -0.85 -4.79
N VAL A 12 8.09 0.20 -5.54
CA VAL A 12 6.79 0.34 -6.22
C VAL A 12 6.52 -0.88 -7.12
N ARG A 13 7.48 -1.23 -7.97
CA ARG A 13 7.35 -2.40 -8.87
C ARG A 13 7.23 -3.72 -8.13
N LYS A 14 7.80 -3.84 -6.92
CA LYS A 14 7.66 -5.04 -6.09
C LYS A 14 6.24 -5.16 -5.55
N VAL A 15 5.70 -4.09 -4.97
CA VAL A 15 4.33 -4.06 -4.43
C VAL A 15 3.30 -4.35 -5.53
N ILE A 16 3.40 -3.67 -6.67
CA ILE A 16 2.50 -3.87 -7.81
C ILE A 16 2.50 -5.34 -8.25
N ARG A 17 3.68 -5.96 -8.40
CA ARG A 17 3.77 -7.38 -8.80
C ARG A 17 3.17 -8.33 -7.76
N CYS A 18 3.37 -8.06 -6.49
CA CYS A 18 2.79 -8.86 -5.41
C CYS A 18 1.26 -8.80 -5.40
N LEU A 19 0.68 -7.62 -5.65
CA LEU A 19 -0.77 -7.41 -5.66
C LEU A 19 -1.43 -7.96 -6.94
N THR A 20 -0.84 -7.74 -8.11
CA THR A 20 -1.50 -8.11 -9.38
C THR A 20 -1.38 -9.57 -9.74
N LYS A 21 -0.36 -10.31 -9.27
CA LYS A 21 -0.15 -11.75 -9.54
C LYS A 21 -0.40 -12.11 -11.03
N GLU A 22 0.14 -11.32 -11.95
CA GLU A 22 0.02 -11.47 -13.41
C GLU A 22 -1.35 -11.12 -14.04
N GLN A 23 -2.29 -10.58 -13.27
CA GLN A 23 -3.58 -10.13 -13.82
C GLN A 23 -3.44 -8.88 -14.68
N LEU A 24 -4.21 -8.83 -15.78
CA LEU A 24 -4.39 -7.62 -16.57
C LEU A 24 -5.30 -6.64 -15.82
N VAL A 25 -4.79 -5.43 -15.60
CA VAL A 25 -5.44 -4.37 -14.84
C VAL A 25 -5.91 -3.28 -15.81
N SER A 26 -7.18 -2.87 -15.72
CA SER A 26 -7.69 -1.73 -16.49
C SER A 26 -7.10 -0.41 -16.02
N GLY A 27 -7.19 0.67 -16.81
CA GLY A 27 -6.63 1.97 -16.43
C GLY A 27 -7.21 2.53 -15.11
N GLU A 28 -8.51 2.37 -14.89
CA GLU A 28 -9.16 2.76 -13.62
C GLU A 28 -8.63 1.92 -12.45
N ALA A 29 -8.50 0.61 -12.66
CA ALA A 29 -7.98 -0.29 -11.65
C ALA A 29 -6.50 -0.01 -11.33
N LEU A 30 -5.72 0.41 -12.32
CA LEU A 30 -4.33 0.79 -12.11
C LEU A 30 -4.22 2.04 -11.22
N ARG A 31 -5.12 3.01 -11.38
CA ARG A 31 -5.14 4.21 -10.52
C ARG A 31 -5.37 3.86 -9.06
N THR A 32 -6.38 3.03 -8.77
CA THR A 32 -6.64 2.59 -7.40
C THR A 32 -5.48 1.74 -6.86
N LEU A 33 -4.91 0.85 -7.68
CA LEU A 33 -3.73 0.07 -7.30
C LEU A 33 -2.53 0.95 -6.94
N MET A 34 -2.32 2.04 -7.67
CA MET A 34 -1.25 2.99 -7.37
C MET A 34 -1.49 3.72 -6.06
N THR A 35 -2.74 4.10 -5.75
CA THR A 35 -3.10 4.68 -4.45
C THR A 35 -2.84 3.70 -3.29
N GLU A 36 -3.20 2.42 -3.45
CA GLU A 36 -2.89 1.40 -2.46
C GLU A 36 -1.37 1.20 -2.30
N THR A 37 -0.64 1.18 -3.42
CA THR A 37 0.82 1.05 -3.42
C THR A 37 1.48 2.22 -2.70
N GLU A 38 1.01 3.45 -2.92
CA GLU A 38 1.48 4.65 -2.22
C GLU A 38 1.21 4.55 -0.73
N CYS A 39 0.01 4.14 -0.33
CA CYS A 39 -0.38 3.94 1.06
C CYS A 39 0.55 2.94 1.75
N ILE A 40 0.85 1.80 1.11
CA ILE A 40 1.76 0.77 1.63
C ILE A 40 3.19 1.31 1.79
N LEU A 41 3.70 2.02 0.78
CA LEU A 41 5.07 2.52 0.81
C LEU A 41 5.25 3.62 1.85
N ASN A 42 4.28 4.51 2.00
CA ASN A 42 4.35 5.61 2.96
C ASN A 42 3.91 5.19 4.37
N GLY A 43 3.18 4.09 4.53
CA GLY A 43 2.89 3.47 5.82
C GLY A 43 4.01 2.57 6.35
N ARG A 44 5.07 2.32 5.56
CA ARG A 44 6.17 1.44 5.95
C ARG A 44 7.01 2.08 7.08
N PRO A 45 7.42 1.32 8.11
CA PRO A 45 8.29 1.83 9.16
C PRO A 45 9.71 2.18 8.63
N LEU A 46 10.18 3.38 8.99
CA LEU A 46 11.55 3.88 8.79
C LEU A 46 12.49 3.40 9.90
N THR A 47 11.96 3.23 11.10
CA THR A 47 12.68 2.67 12.26
C THR A 47 12.25 1.23 12.50
N PRO A 48 13.06 0.41 13.19
CA PRO A 48 12.60 -0.90 13.66
C PRO A 48 11.31 -0.77 14.47
N SER A 49 10.34 -1.65 14.23
CA SER A 49 9.18 -1.81 15.09
C SER A 49 9.63 -2.46 16.40
N SER A 50 9.19 -1.90 17.53
CA SER A 50 9.34 -2.60 18.81
C SER A 50 8.20 -3.59 19.00
N ASP A 51 8.52 -4.73 19.61
CA ASP A 51 7.55 -5.75 20.02
C ASP A 51 6.99 -5.49 21.43
N SER A 52 7.52 -4.50 22.14
CA SER A 52 7.10 -4.20 23.51
C SER A 52 5.89 -3.24 23.52
N PRO A 53 4.85 -3.52 24.31
CA PRO A 53 3.61 -2.74 24.31
C PRO A 53 3.75 -1.34 24.94
N GLY A 54 4.91 -1.04 25.55
CA GLY A 54 5.21 0.26 26.14
C GLY A 54 6.08 1.17 25.27
N ASP A 55 6.58 0.67 24.14
CA ASP A 55 7.47 1.42 23.26
C ASP A 55 6.68 2.29 22.26
N LEU A 56 7.36 3.33 21.77
CA LEU A 56 6.80 4.24 20.78
C LEU A 56 6.60 3.53 19.43
N GLU A 57 5.53 3.89 18.73
CA GLU A 57 5.25 3.42 17.38
C GLU A 57 6.41 3.77 16.42
N ALA A 58 6.71 2.86 15.50
CA ALA A 58 7.75 3.10 14.50
C ALA A 58 7.39 4.28 13.59
N LEU A 59 8.36 5.17 13.36
CA LEU A 59 8.17 6.33 12.51
C LEU A 59 8.00 5.90 11.05
N THR A 60 7.00 6.43 10.37
CA THR A 60 6.69 6.14 8.95
C THR A 60 6.83 7.40 8.08
N PRO A 61 7.05 7.26 6.76
CA PRO A 61 7.06 8.43 5.87
C PRO A 61 5.77 9.25 5.92
N ASN A 62 4.61 8.61 6.03
CA ASN A 62 3.32 9.31 6.13
C ASN A 62 3.28 10.23 7.35
N GLN A 63 3.78 9.80 8.51
CA GLN A 63 3.85 10.65 9.69
C GLN A 63 4.74 11.88 9.48
N LEU A 64 5.78 11.77 8.64
CA LEU A 64 6.62 12.92 8.27
C LEU A 64 5.95 13.84 7.22
N LEU A 65 5.23 13.26 6.26
CA LEU A 65 4.58 14.01 5.18
C LEU A 65 3.30 14.72 5.62
N LEU A 66 2.52 14.05 6.48
CA LEU A 66 1.19 14.50 6.92
C LEU A 66 1.22 15.12 8.32
N PHE A 67 2.31 14.96 9.07
CA PHE A 67 2.45 15.40 10.47
C PHE A 67 1.33 14.87 11.39
N GLN A 68 0.77 13.71 11.04
CA GLN A 68 -0.32 13.06 11.75
C GLN A 68 -0.05 11.55 11.87
N PRO A 69 -0.58 10.89 12.92
CA PRO A 69 -0.51 9.43 13.03
C PRO A 69 -1.22 8.77 11.85
N ASN A 70 -0.77 7.57 11.48
CA ASN A 70 -1.32 6.84 10.34
C ASN A 70 -2.78 6.48 10.57
N ASN A 71 -3.68 7.22 9.93
CA ASN A 71 -5.11 6.92 9.95
C ASN A 71 -5.40 5.81 8.92
N THR A 72 -5.00 4.58 9.24
CA THR A 72 -5.33 3.43 8.40
C THR A 72 -6.82 3.16 8.54
N MET A 73 -7.55 3.27 7.43
CA MET A 73 -8.95 2.86 7.40
C MET A 73 -8.99 1.35 7.65
N PRO A 74 -9.87 0.84 8.53
CA PRO A 74 -9.96 -0.59 8.76
C PRO A 74 -10.23 -1.30 7.42
N PRO A 75 -9.56 -2.44 7.15
CA PRO A 75 -9.79 -3.18 5.92
C PRO A 75 -11.28 -3.54 5.85
N GLY A 76 -11.92 -3.15 4.75
CA GLY A 76 -13.29 -3.56 4.48
C GLY A 76 -13.39 -5.09 4.42
N ILE A 77 -14.58 -5.62 4.67
CA ILE A 77 -14.83 -7.05 4.48
C ILE A 77 -14.98 -7.30 2.97
N PHE A 78 -13.99 -7.95 2.35
CA PHE A 78 -13.97 -8.29 0.92
C PHE A 78 -14.00 -9.81 0.73
N SER A 79 -14.92 -10.29 -0.12
CA SER A 79 -15.09 -11.73 -0.44
C SER A 79 -14.42 -12.07 -1.77
N LYS A 80 -14.16 -13.35 -2.03
CA LYS A 80 -13.71 -13.86 -3.33
C LYS A 80 -14.67 -13.49 -4.48
N ASP A 81 -15.95 -13.30 -4.17
CA ASP A 81 -16.97 -12.83 -5.12
C ASP A 81 -16.70 -11.40 -5.62
N ASP A 82 -15.98 -10.58 -4.84
CA ASP A 82 -15.58 -9.23 -5.23
C ASP A 82 -14.54 -9.23 -6.35
N MET A 83 -13.89 -10.38 -6.63
CA MET A 83 -12.96 -10.52 -7.75
C MET A 83 -13.64 -10.37 -9.12
N TYR A 84 -14.93 -10.69 -9.20
CA TYR A 84 -15.73 -10.58 -10.42
C TYR A 84 -16.74 -9.42 -10.36
N CYS A 85 -16.66 -8.57 -9.34
CA CYS A 85 -17.58 -7.47 -9.17
C CYS A 85 -17.38 -6.39 -10.24
N ARG A 86 -18.50 -5.82 -10.72
CA ARG A 86 -18.48 -4.65 -11.61
C ARG A 86 -17.85 -3.42 -10.94
N ARG A 87 -17.88 -3.38 -9.60
CA ARG A 87 -17.22 -2.35 -8.78
C ARG A 87 -15.73 -2.66 -8.67
N ARG A 88 -14.95 -2.15 -9.62
CA ARG A 88 -13.53 -2.48 -9.79
C ARG A 88 -12.64 -2.13 -8.59
N TRP A 89 -13.02 -1.12 -7.79
CA TRP A 89 -12.33 -0.79 -6.55
C TRP A 89 -12.39 -1.93 -5.52
N ARG A 90 -13.49 -2.69 -5.44
CA ARG A 90 -13.61 -3.83 -4.52
C ARG A 90 -12.70 -4.99 -4.92
N GLN A 91 -12.57 -5.22 -6.21
CA GLN A 91 -11.65 -6.23 -6.72
C GLN A 91 -10.21 -5.95 -6.27
N ILE A 92 -9.80 -4.68 -6.27
CA ILE A 92 -8.42 -4.31 -5.87
C ILE A 92 -8.23 -4.45 -4.38
N GLN A 93 -9.25 -4.13 -3.59
CA GLN A 93 -9.19 -4.32 -2.14
C GLN A 93 -9.15 -5.81 -1.73
N TYR A 94 -9.62 -6.72 -2.59
CA TYR A 94 -9.49 -8.16 -2.40
C TYR A 94 -8.10 -8.70 -2.79
N LEU A 95 -7.37 -8.02 -3.68
CA LEU A 95 -6.07 -8.48 -4.20
C LEU A 95 -4.94 -8.27 -3.19
#